data_AF-A0A914CII5-F1
#
_entry.id   AF-A0A914CII5-F1
#
_cell.length_a   1.000
_cell.length_b   1.000
_cell.length_c   1.000
_cell.angle_alpha   90.00
_cell.angle_beta   90.00
_cell.angle_gamma   90.00
#
_symmetry.space_group_name_H-M   'P 1'
#
loop_
_entity.id
_entity.type
_entity.pdbx_description
1 polymer ?
#
loop_
_entity_poly.entity_id
_entity_poly.type
_entity_poly.pdbx_seq_one_letter_code
_entity_poly.pdbx_strand_id
1 'polypeptide(L)'
;TEEAVFVVPGKETLNSLLHEVSQTSQRAPTAVQQLYNAVIANNFQITSSSSASTNVLTAKYYNVIARLSSYERNAPTLMFVAYYDSHSAVPSLSVGADSNGSGIAALLELLAIFQRFYTNPSNRPKFNMIFLLSAGGKFNYQGSRQFLDDYLEKQTDEHIELVICLDALGRENNLFAHVSKFPPEGSASAKLFERLKIFSNDKHKVDLVTKKINLGNEWLAWEHEIYNIRRMPAMTLSHFEKFTDPRRNSMLDTLASVDVEVLSTNVHILANSVLAYIFDLDIDACQNLEHPDQRCSLLEAKDVNRARLQGFLEAFGGNPRPMATTSLKLVKELAETAQKYSTGRVVQQEVLLVDLQLYGVLEDKLIAHIVKPSVFELLLAAGIGAYMYSLYYLAQNAQLILETAVVRLRKMVS
;
A
#
# COMPACT_ATOMS: atom_id res chain seq x y z
N THR A 1 -13.65 -20.61 -2.72
CA THR A 1 -13.63 -20.93 -4.16
C THR A 1 -12.66 -22.08 -4.34
N GLU A 2 -13.04 -23.12 -5.09
CA GLU A 2 -12.13 -24.26 -5.37
C GLU A 2 -11.12 -23.95 -6.50
N GLU A 3 -11.26 -22.79 -7.15
CA GLU A 3 -10.35 -22.32 -8.20
C GLU A 3 -9.22 -21.45 -7.64
N ALA A 4 -8.00 -21.70 -8.12
CA ALA A 4 -6.82 -20.90 -7.80
C ALA A 4 -6.83 -19.58 -8.59
N VAL A 5 -6.71 -18.46 -7.87
CA VAL A 5 -6.65 -17.12 -8.46
C VAL A 5 -5.20 -16.65 -8.47
N PHE A 6 -4.66 -16.45 -9.67
CA PHE A 6 -3.32 -15.88 -9.85
C PHE A 6 -3.41 -14.40 -10.17
N VAL A 7 -2.60 -13.59 -9.50
CA VAL A 7 -2.55 -12.13 -9.69
C VAL A 7 -1.15 -11.75 -10.10
N VAL A 8 -1.03 -11.03 -11.21
CA VAL A 8 0.25 -10.62 -11.80
C VAL A 8 0.15 -9.13 -12.16
N PRO A 9 1.22 -8.33 -11.95
CA PRO A 9 1.26 -6.97 -12.47
C PRO A 9 1.04 -6.95 -13.99
N GLY A 10 0.36 -5.92 -14.50
CA GLY A 10 0.11 -5.76 -15.92
C GLY A 10 1.42 -5.76 -16.72
N LYS A 11 1.57 -6.74 -17.62
CA LYS A 11 2.69 -6.84 -18.57
C LYS A 11 2.13 -6.81 -19.98
N GLU A 12 2.82 -6.16 -20.91
CA GLU A 12 2.39 -6.09 -22.31
C GLU A 12 2.22 -7.49 -22.92
N THR A 13 3.10 -8.42 -22.58
CA THR A 13 3.03 -9.82 -23.02
C THR A 13 1.79 -10.56 -22.50
N LEU A 14 1.33 -10.23 -21.30
CA LEU A 14 0.11 -10.80 -20.74
C LEU A 14 -1.12 -10.21 -21.45
N ASN A 15 -1.11 -8.91 -21.74
CA ASN A 15 -2.19 -8.25 -22.46
C ASN A 15 -2.33 -8.80 -23.89
N SER A 16 -1.22 -9.06 -24.59
CA SER A 16 -1.26 -9.70 -25.90
C SER A 16 -1.82 -11.12 -25.83
N LEU A 17 -1.41 -11.91 -24.83
CA LEU A 17 -1.92 -13.26 -24.62
C LEU A 17 -3.42 -13.25 -24.30
N LEU A 18 -3.87 -12.36 -23.41
CA LEU A 18 -5.29 -12.19 -23.09
C LEU A 18 -6.11 -11.78 -24.32
N HIS A 19 -5.56 -10.88 -25.15
CA HIS A 19 -6.18 -10.47 -26.39
C HIS A 19 -6.32 -11.64 -27.36
N GLU A 20 -5.28 -12.46 -27.56
CA GLU A 20 -5.31 -13.64 -28.41
C GLU A 20 -6.33 -14.70 -27.92
N VAL A 21 -6.37 -14.96 -26.61
CA VAL A 21 -7.37 -15.85 -25.99
C VAL A 21 -8.79 -15.29 -26.20
N SER A 22 -8.98 -13.98 -26.02
CA SER A 22 -10.29 -13.34 -26.18
C SER A 22 -10.80 -13.40 -27.62
N GLN A 23 -9.93 -13.20 -28.61
CA GLN A 23 -10.27 -13.30 -30.02
C GLN A 23 -10.64 -14.74 -30.39
N THR A 24 -9.87 -15.71 -29.88
CA THR A 24 -10.13 -17.14 -30.13
C THR A 24 -11.43 -17.62 -29.48
N SER A 25 -11.82 -17.02 -28.35
CA SER A 25 -13.05 -17.37 -27.64
C SER A 25 -14.34 -16.85 -28.30
N GLN A 26 -14.26 -15.91 -29.25
CA GLN A 26 -15.46 -15.38 -29.90
C GLN A 26 -16.10 -16.41 -30.85
N ARG A 27 -17.44 -16.47 -30.87
CA ARG A 27 -18.18 -17.31 -31.82
C ARG A 27 -18.06 -16.72 -33.22
N ALA A 28 -17.55 -17.52 -34.14
CA ALA A 28 -17.51 -17.24 -35.57
C ALA A 28 -18.94 -17.31 -36.17
N PRO A 29 -19.21 -16.56 -37.25
CA PRO A 29 -20.53 -16.49 -37.87
C PRO A 29 -20.97 -17.80 -38.56
N THR A 30 -20.04 -18.69 -38.91
CA THR A 30 -20.33 -19.97 -39.55
C THR A 30 -19.59 -21.12 -38.87
N ALA A 31 -20.18 -22.32 -38.91
CA ALA A 31 -19.58 -23.52 -38.33
C ALA A 31 -18.26 -23.92 -39.02
N VAL A 32 -18.13 -23.68 -40.34
CA VAL A 32 -16.89 -23.93 -41.09
C VAL A 32 -15.79 -22.95 -40.65
N GLN A 33 -16.13 -21.68 -40.44
CA GLN A 33 -15.18 -20.70 -39.91
C GLN A 33 -14.78 -21.03 -38.48
N GLN A 34 -15.71 -21.49 -37.65
CA GLN A 34 -15.42 -21.94 -36.29
C GLN A 34 -14.44 -23.12 -36.30
N LEU A 35 -14.64 -24.10 -37.19
CA LEU A 35 -13.75 -25.25 -37.34
C LEU A 35 -12.35 -24.83 -37.82
N TYR A 36 -12.29 -23.95 -38.83
CA TYR A 36 -11.03 -23.40 -39.34
C TYR A 36 -10.25 -22.66 -38.24
N ASN A 37 -10.95 -21.80 -37.49
CA ASN A 37 -10.38 -21.10 -36.35
C ASN A 37 -9.93 -22.08 -35.26
N ALA A 38 -10.69 -23.14 -34.96
CA ALA A 38 -10.31 -24.13 -33.95
C ALA A 38 -9.07 -24.97 -34.32
N VAL A 39 -8.74 -25.08 -35.61
CA VAL A 39 -7.57 -25.81 -36.11
C VAL A 39 -6.31 -24.93 -36.10
N ILE A 40 -6.47 -23.66 -36.43
CA ILE A 40 -5.35 -22.71 -36.58
C ILE A 40 -5.04 -21.98 -35.28
N ALA A 41 -6.05 -21.77 -34.42
CA ALA A 41 -5.85 -21.05 -33.19
C ALA A 41 -4.88 -21.75 -32.25
N ASN A 42 -4.07 -20.95 -31.57
CA ASN A 42 -3.19 -21.40 -30.52
C ASN A 42 -4.03 -21.71 -29.27
N ASN A 43 -3.98 -22.96 -28.80
CA ASN A 43 -4.50 -23.28 -27.48
C ASN A 43 -3.41 -23.06 -26.44
N PHE A 44 -3.76 -22.39 -25.36
CA PHE A 44 -2.84 -22.12 -24.26
C PHE A 44 -3.10 -23.08 -23.11
N GLN A 45 -2.07 -23.81 -22.67
CA GLN A 45 -2.08 -24.55 -21.42
C GLN A 45 -1.23 -23.78 -20.41
N ILE A 46 -1.87 -23.28 -19.35
CA ILE A 46 -1.20 -22.55 -18.28
C ILE A 46 -0.83 -23.56 -17.20
N THR A 47 0.45 -23.62 -16.85
CA THR A 47 0.96 -24.47 -15.77
C THR A 47 1.57 -23.62 -14.67
N SER A 48 1.35 -24.07 -13.43
CA SER A 48 1.87 -23.50 -12.19
C SER A 48 2.89 -24.49 -11.63
N SER A 49 4.01 -23.99 -11.13
CA SER A 49 5.13 -24.82 -10.68
C SER A 49 5.22 -24.95 -9.16
N SER A 50 4.55 -24.08 -8.41
CA SER A 50 4.71 -24.00 -6.96
C SER A 50 3.61 -24.73 -6.20
N SER A 51 4.03 -25.42 -5.14
CA SER A 51 3.17 -25.88 -4.06
C SER A 51 3.02 -24.75 -3.03
N ALA A 52 1.84 -24.64 -2.40
CA ALA A 52 1.60 -23.70 -1.31
C ALA A 52 2.72 -23.79 -0.25
N SER A 53 3.37 -22.67 0.05
CA SER A 53 4.41 -22.61 1.08
C SER A 53 3.79 -22.82 2.46
N THR A 54 4.23 -23.86 3.16
CA THR A 54 3.84 -24.15 4.54
C THR A 54 4.81 -23.60 5.57
N ASN A 55 5.82 -22.83 5.13
CA ASN A 55 6.89 -22.35 6.00
C ASN A 55 6.42 -21.14 6.80
N VAL A 56 6.36 -21.32 8.12
CA VAL A 56 6.19 -20.23 9.09
C VAL A 56 7.45 -19.37 9.05
N LEU A 57 7.28 -18.07 8.86
CA LEU A 57 8.39 -17.13 8.82
C LEU A 57 8.86 -16.76 10.23
N THR A 58 10.17 -16.85 10.46
CA THR A 58 10.85 -16.33 11.65
C THR A 58 11.67 -15.10 11.26
N ALA A 59 10.99 -13.97 11.06
CA ALA A 59 11.63 -12.69 10.75
C ALA A 59 11.65 -11.79 11.99
N LYS A 60 12.67 -10.93 12.09
CA LYS A 60 12.77 -9.88 13.12
C LYS A 60 12.21 -8.58 12.57
N TYR A 61 11.41 -7.92 13.38
CA TYR A 61 10.76 -6.66 13.06
C TYR A 61 11.24 -5.57 14.02
N TYR A 62 11.23 -4.32 13.55
CA TYR A 62 11.76 -3.22 14.33
C TYR A 62 10.91 -1.96 14.20
N ASN A 63 10.58 -1.35 15.32
CA ASN A 63 10.15 0.04 15.36
C ASN A 63 11.36 0.97 15.16
N VAL A 64 11.17 2.09 14.48
CA VAL A 64 12.17 3.14 14.36
C VAL A 64 11.68 4.37 15.13
N ILE A 65 12.45 4.79 16.13
CA ILE A 65 12.06 5.84 17.08
C ILE A 65 13.06 7.00 16.98
N ALA A 66 12.60 8.14 16.50
CA ALA A 66 13.34 9.39 16.49
C ALA A 66 12.83 10.34 17.58
N ARG A 67 13.71 11.20 18.10
CA ARG A 67 13.39 12.13 19.19
C ARG A 67 13.84 13.55 18.90
N LEU A 68 13.07 14.52 19.38
CA LEU A 68 13.45 15.92 19.53
C LEU A 68 13.21 16.32 20.99
N SER A 69 14.27 16.47 21.77
CA SER A 69 14.14 16.79 23.20
C SER A 69 14.02 18.30 23.43
N SER A 70 13.32 18.74 24.46
CA SER A 70 13.37 20.12 24.96
C SER A 70 14.59 20.33 25.89
N TYR A 71 14.82 21.56 26.35
CA TYR A 71 15.77 21.82 27.45
C TYR A 71 15.16 21.55 28.82
N GLU A 72 13.85 21.66 28.96
CA GLU A 72 13.18 21.46 30.24
C GLU A 72 13.13 19.97 30.60
N ARG A 73 13.60 19.62 31.80
CA ARG A 73 13.77 18.23 32.25
C ARG A 73 12.46 17.44 32.30
N ASN A 74 11.35 18.11 32.62
CA ASN A 74 10.02 17.51 32.76
C ASN A 74 9.04 18.07 31.71
N ALA A 75 9.56 18.44 30.53
CA ALA A 75 8.70 18.90 29.45
C ALA A 75 7.72 17.79 29.02
N PRO A 76 6.44 18.13 28.78
CA PRO A 76 5.49 17.20 28.20
C PRO A 76 5.95 16.70 26.83
N THR A 77 5.56 15.48 26.48
CA THR A 77 5.94 14.83 25.23
C THR A 77 4.75 14.68 24.30
N LEU A 78 4.90 15.14 23.05
CA LEU A 78 4.00 14.82 21.95
C LEU A 78 4.57 13.66 21.13
N MET A 79 3.72 12.74 20.71
CA MET A 79 4.16 11.58 19.95
C MET A 79 3.44 11.49 18.61
N PHE A 80 4.19 11.35 17.54
CA PHE A 80 3.69 11.11 16.19
C PHE A 80 3.93 9.65 15.82
N VAL A 81 2.92 9.00 15.27
CA VAL A 81 2.99 7.57 14.92
C VAL A 81 2.55 7.36 13.49
N ALA A 82 3.31 6.55 12.74
CA ALA A 82 2.86 5.97 11.48
C ALA A 82 3.46 4.57 11.36
N TYR A 83 2.70 3.62 10.83
CA TYR A 83 3.18 2.27 10.57
C TYR A 83 3.69 2.13 9.13
N TYR A 84 4.74 1.33 8.92
CA TYR A 84 5.40 1.21 7.61
C TYR A 84 5.07 -0.05 6.81
N ASP A 85 4.31 -0.99 7.37
CA ASP A 85 3.86 -2.18 6.68
C ASP A 85 2.59 -1.92 5.88
N SER A 86 2.45 -2.64 4.77
CA SER A 86 1.26 -2.62 3.92
C SER A 86 0.60 -4.00 3.90
N HIS A 87 -0.70 -4.01 3.58
CA HIS A 87 -1.46 -5.24 3.48
C HIS A 87 -2.57 -5.09 2.43
N SER A 88 -2.80 -6.14 1.67
CA SER A 88 -3.90 -6.26 0.73
C SER A 88 -4.28 -7.74 0.56
N ALA A 89 -5.29 -8.02 -0.26
CA ALA A 89 -5.65 -9.39 -0.64
C ALA A 89 -4.46 -10.19 -1.24
N VAL A 90 -3.50 -9.51 -1.86
CA VAL A 90 -2.26 -10.11 -2.41
C VAL A 90 -1.05 -9.41 -1.77
N PRO A 91 -0.49 -9.95 -0.67
CA PRO A 91 0.58 -9.28 0.07
C PRO A 91 1.84 -8.97 -0.77
N SER A 92 2.26 -9.83 -1.71
CA SER A 92 3.43 -9.56 -2.58
C SER A 92 3.32 -8.25 -3.35
N LEU A 93 2.09 -7.83 -3.67
CA LEU A 93 1.82 -6.67 -4.51
C LEU A 93 1.25 -5.49 -3.71
N SER A 94 1.14 -5.60 -2.39
CA SER A 94 0.64 -4.49 -1.57
C SER A 94 1.69 -3.39 -1.44
N VAL A 95 1.60 -2.36 -2.27
CA VAL A 95 2.44 -1.15 -2.17
C VAL A 95 2.03 -0.30 -0.97
N GLY A 96 0.73 0.02 -0.87
CA GLY A 96 0.21 0.80 0.23
C GLY A 96 0.70 2.25 0.20
N ALA A 97 0.70 2.87 -0.98
CA ALA A 97 1.24 4.21 -1.16
C ALA A 97 0.46 5.25 -0.35
N ASP A 98 -0.86 5.28 -0.48
CA ASP A 98 -1.71 6.10 0.39
C ASP A 98 -2.10 5.37 1.68
N SER A 99 -2.21 4.03 1.66
CA SER A 99 -2.39 3.17 2.84
C SER A 99 -1.10 3.10 3.66
N ASN A 100 -0.74 4.27 4.18
CA ASN A 100 0.32 4.63 5.10
C ASN A 100 1.74 4.86 4.56
N GLY A 101 2.00 4.74 3.26
CA GLY A 101 3.17 5.39 2.66
C GLY A 101 3.11 6.92 2.81
N SER A 102 1.93 7.51 2.61
CA SER A 102 1.66 8.94 2.80
C SER A 102 1.79 9.37 4.26
N GLY A 103 1.42 8.52 5.22
CA GLY A 103 1.62 8.77 6.65
C GLY A 103 3.09 8.78 7.06
N ILE A 104 3.92 7.89 6.49
CA ILE A 104 5.38 7.90 6.72
C ILE A 104 6.01 9.16 6.14
N ALA A 105 5.65 9.53 4.91
CA ALA A 105 6.15 10.74 4.28
C ALA A 105 5.76 11.98 5.09
N ALA A 106 4.51 12.06 5.57
CA ALA A 106 4.05 13.11 6.46
C ALA A 106 4.82 13.14 7.79
N LEU A 107 5.04 11.99 8.44
CA LEU A 107 5.76 11.90 9.69
C LEU A 107 7.23 12.38 9.56
N LEU A 108 7.92 11.95 8.51
CA LEU A 108 9.29 12.36 8.23
C LEU A 108 9.39 13.84 7.86
N GLU A 109 8.40 14.37 7.14
CA GLU A 109 8.32 15.79 6.82
C GLU A 109 8.06 16.65 8.07
N LEU A 110 7.15 16.22 8.94
CA LEU A 110 6.91 16.86 10.23
C LEU A 110 8.17 16.86 11.10
N LEU A 111 8.90 15.75 11.15
CA LEU A 111 10.19 15.67 11.83
C LEU A 111 11.18 16.70 11.27
N ALA A 112 11.29 16.81 9.95
CA ALA A 112 12.18 17.78 9.29
C ALA A 112 11.77 19.25 9.52
N ILE A 113 10.47 19.53 9.58
CA ILE A 113 9.95 20.87 9.88
C ILE A 113 10.25 21.23 11.35
N PHE A 114 9.87 20.35 12.28
CA PHE A 114 10.01 20.62 13.70
C PHE A 114 11.47 20.69 14.12
N GLN A 115 12.37 19.89 13.53
CA GLN A 115 13.81 19.97 13.78
C GLN A 115 14.33 21.42 13.74
N ARG A 116 13.87 22.25 12.80
CA ARG A 116 14.31 23.65 12.66
C ARG A 116 14.10 24.49 13.91
N PHE A 117 13.05 24.20 14.68
CA PHE A 117 12.77 24.89 15.95
C PHE A 117 13.60 24.35 17.10
N TYR A 118 14.10 23.10 17.00
CA TYR A 118 14.91 22.46 18.04
C TYR A 118 16.42 22.69 17.88
N THR A 119 16.88 23.28 16.78
CA THR A 119 18.31 23.61 16.56
C THR A 119 18.73 24.88 17.29
N ASN A 120 17.90 25.93 17.30
CA ASN A 120 18.20 27.20 17.95
C ASN A 120 17.66 27.21 19.38
N PRO A 121 18.52 27.46 20.40
CA PRO A 121 18.07 27.49 21.78
C PRO A 121 16.92 28.45 22.07
N SER A 122 16.90 29.62 21.42
CA SER A 122 15.91 30.68 21.69
C SER A 122 14.51 30.34 21.20
N ASN A 123 14.40 29.52 20.15
CA ASN A 123 13.13 29.14 19.53
C ASN A 123 12.70 27.73 19.93
N ARG A 124 13.44 27.07 20.83
CA ARG A 124 13.19 25.69 21.21
C ARG A 124 11.93 25.61 22.07
N PRO A 125 10.93 24.81 21.66
CA PRO A 125 9.70 24.69 22.42
C PRO A 125 9.91 23.92 23.73
N LYS A 126 8.98 24.13 24.67
CA LYS A 126 8.91 23.45 25.97
C LYS A 126 8.22 22.07 25.89
N PHE A 127 8.42 21.38 24.77
CA PHE A 127 7.85 20.07 24.51
C PHE A 127 8.92 19.13 24.00
N ASN A 128 8.88 17.88 24.44
CA ASN A 128 9.58 16.79 23.79
C ASN A 128 8.72 16.26 22.63
N MET A 129 9.35 15.75 21.58
CA MET A 129 8.65 15.04 20.51
C MET A 129 9.26 13.66 20.27
N ILE A 130 8.40 12.67 20.13
CA ILE A 130 8.75 11.31 19.71
C ILE A 130 8.11 11.05 18.35
N PHE A 131 8.86 10.50 17.41
CA PHE A 131 8.37 10.07 16.11
C PHE A 131 8.60 8.57 16.00
N LEU A 132 7.51 7.82 16.02
CA LEU A 132 7.48 6.36 15.97
C LEU A 132 7.04 5.91 14.58
N LEU A 133 7.96 5.23 13.89
CA LEU A 133 7.64 4.45 12.70
C LEU A 133 7.48 2.99 13.14
N SER A 134 6.23 2.54 13.26
CA SER A 134 5.88 1.26 13.87
C SER A 134 5.83 0.11 12.86
N ALA A 135 6.20 -1.08 13.32
CA ALA A 135 6.04 -2.33 12.55
C ALA A 135 4.66 -2.97 12.82
N GLY A 136 4.10 -3.69 11.84
CA GLY A 136 2.90 -4.48 12.05
C GLY A 136 1.63 -3.67 12.37
N GLY A 137 1.52 -2.46 11.81
CA GLY A 137 0.33 -1.62 11.86
C GLY A 137 -0.92 -2.30 11.31
N LYS A 138 -0.78 -2.99 10.17
CA LYS A 138 -1.89 -3.74 9.54
C LYS A 138 -2.25 -5.02 10.30
N PHE A 139 -1.42 -5.44 11.26
CA PHE A 139 -1.59 -6.65 12.05
C PHE A 139 -1.96 -6.33 13.49
N ASN A 140 -2.97 -5.47 13.69
CA ASN A 140 -3.42 -4.99 15.02
C ASN A 140 -2.37 -4.12 15.74
N TYR A 141 -1.61 -3.33 14.97
CA TYR A 141 -0.62 -2.36 15.45
C TYR A 141 0.37 -2.90 16.50
N GLN A 142 0.94 -4.08 16.24
CA GLN A 142 1.84 -4.79 17.17
C GLN A 142 3.06 -3.97 17.57
N GLY A 143 3.63 -3.19 16.65
CA GLY A 143 4.76 -2.30 16.94
C GLY A 143 4.39 -1.21 17.93
N SER A 144 3.21 -0.60 17.78
CA SER A 144 2.70 0.40 18.73
C SER A 144 2.41 -0.21 20.10
N ARG A 145 1.87 -1.44 20.13
CA ARG A 145 1.69 -2.21 21.38
C ARG A 145 3.02 -2.49 22.09
N GLN A 146 4.02 -2.98 21.35
CA GLN A 146 5.35 -3.25 21.92
C GLN A 146 6.01 -1.97 22.44
N PHE A 147 5.92 -0.87 21.69
CA PHE A 147 6.44 0.42 22.14
C PHE A 147 5.80 0.83 23.48
N LEU A 148 4.47 0.72 23.56
CA LEU A 148 3.69 1.11 24.71
C LEU A 148 3.99 0.26 25.95
N ASP A 149 4.08 -1.06 25.79
CA ASP A 149 4.41 -1.98 26.88
C ASP A 149 5.83 -1.69 27.42
N ASP A 150 6.83 -1.51 26.55
CA ASP A 150 8.20 -1.13 26.93
C ASP A 150 8.26 0.24 27.62
N TYR A 151 7.48 1.22 27.14
CA TYR A 151 7.46 2.57 27.69
C TYR A 151 6.89 2.58 29.12
N LEU A 152 5.83 1.80 29.35
CA LEU A 152 5.24 1.64 30.69
C LEU A 152 6.16 0.87 31.65
N GLU A 153 6.93 -0.11 31.16
CA GLU A 153 7.87 -0.87 31.97
C GLU A 153 9.09 -0.05 32.40
N LYS A 154 9.63 0.80 31.51
CA LYS A 154 10.86 1.58 31.76
C LYS A 154 10.71 2.67 32.84
N GLN A 155 9.50 2.96 33.32
CA GLN A 155 9.20 4.02 34.31
C GLN A 155 9.98 5.31 34.04
N THR A 156 9.93 5.80 32.80
CA THR A 156 10.64 7.02 32.41
C THR A 156 9.98 8.25 33.01
N ASP A 157 10.76 9.27 33.36
CA ASP A 157 10.25 10.61 33.73
C ASP A 157 9.55 11.34 32.56
N GLU A 158 9.62 10.78 31.34
CA GLU A 158 8.94 11.30 30.16
C GLU A 158 7.42 11.11 30.28
N HIS A 159 6.64 12.19 30.23
CA HIS A 159 5.18 12.16 30.25
C HIS A 159 4.60 12.41 28.84
N ILE A 160 4.05 11.38 28.20
CA ILE A 160 3.35 11.53 26.91
C ILE A 160 1.98 12.18 27.15
N GLU A 161 1.84 13.41 26.68
CA GLU A 161 0.61 14.20 26.83
C GLU A 161 -0.43 13.85 25.75
N LEU A 162 0.02 13.64 24.51
CA LEU A 162 -0.86 13.32 23.39
C LEU A 162 -0.12 12.51 22.31
N VAL A 163 -0.79 11.49 21.80
CA VAL A 163 -0.36 10.69 20.64
C VAL A 163 -1.20 11.04 19.41
N ILE A 164 -0.52 11.36 18.31
CA ILE A 164 -1.10 11.72 17.02
C ILE A 164 -0.69 10.62 16.02
N CYS A 165 -1.62 9.72 15.72
CA CYS A 165 -1.41 8.68 14.72
C CYS A 165 -1.78 9.21 13.34
N LEU A 166 -0.89 9.05 12.37
CA LEU A 166 -1.07 9.47 10.99
C LEU A 166 -1.40 8.23 10.15
N ASP A 167 -2.54 8.24 9.45
CA ASP A 167 -2.95 7.14 8.58
C ASP A 167 -3.60 7.67 7.31
N ALA A 168 -3.03 7.39 6.14
CA ALA A 168 -3.55 7.80 4.84
C ALA A 168 -3.95 9.28 4.73
N LEU A 169 -2.99 10.13 4.36
CA LEU A 169 -3.15 11.59 4.31
C LEU A 169 -2.99 12.17 2.91
N GLY A 170 -2.82 11.33 1.88
CA GLY A 170 -2.30 11.73 0.59
C GLY A 170 -3.30 11.82 -0.55
N ARG A 171 -4.56 11.39 -0.37
CA ARG A 171 -5.50 11.22 -1.49
C ARG A 171 -6.67 12.20 -1.52
N GLU A 172 -7.31 12.46 -0.38
CA GLU A 172 -8.45 13.39 -0.31
C GLU A 172 -8.13 14.60 0.58
N ASN A 173 -8.81 15.70 0.29
CA ASN A 173 -8.58 16.97 0.98
C ASN A 173 -9.17 17.02 2.38
N ASN A 174 -10.25 16.27 2.63
CA ASN A 174 -10.90 16.25 3.93
C ASN A 174 -10.12 15.34 4.87
N LEU A 175 -9.93 15.80 6.10
CA LEU A 175 -9.31 15.03 7.17
C LEU A 175 -10.33 14.76 8.27
N PHE A 176 -10.29 13.55 8.80
CA PHE A 176 -11.09 13.11 9.92
C PHE A 176 -10.17 12.81 11.09
N ALA A 177 -10.43 13.49 12.20
CA ALA A 177 -9.83 13.19 13.48
C ALA A 177 -10.66 12.12 14.19
N HIS A 178 -10.16 10.90 14.18
CA HIS A 178 -10.76 9.74 14.85
C HIS A 178 -10.37 9.71 16.31
N VAL A 179 -11.37 9.69 17.18
CA VAL A 179 -11.19 9.61 18.64
C VAL A 179 -12.11 8.57 19.26
N SER A 180 -11.64 7.95 20.34
CA SER A 180 -12.42 6.92 21.05
C SER A 180 -13.57 7.48 21.90
N LYS A 181 -13.35 8.68 22.45
CA LYS A 181 -14.30 9.44 23.26
C LYS A 181 -14.20 10.89 22.83
N PHE A 182 -15.30 11.64 22.95
CA PHE A 182 -15.25 13.07 22.71
C PHE A 182 -14.25 13.70 23.69
N PRO A 183 -13.28 14.50 23.20
CA PRO A 183 -12.23 15.04 24.05
C PRO A 183 -12.83 16.06 25.03
N PRO A 184 -12.54 15.98 26.33
CA PRO A 184 -13.00 16.98 27.29
C PRO A 184 -12.48 18.38 26.94
N GLU A 185 -13.27 19.42 27.25
CA GLU A 185 -12.83 20.81 27.06
C GLU A 185 -11.51 21.07 27.81
N GLY A 186 -10.58 21.77 27.15
CA GLY A 186 -9.25 22.04 27.68
C GLY A 186 -8.25 20.88 27.67
N SER A 187 -8.67 19.66 27.30
CA SER A 187 -7.73 18.54 27.11
C SER A 187 -6.79 18.79 25.93
N ALA A 188 -5.60 18.16 25.94
CA ALA A 188 -4.62 18.26 24.86
C ALA A 188 -5.21 17.92 23.49
N SER A 189 -6.03 16.86 23.43
CA SER A 189 -6.73 16.45 22.21
C SER A 189 -7.74 17.49 21.73
N ALA A 190 -8.54 18.09 22.62
CA ALA A 190 -9.50 19.14 22.25
C ALA A 190 -8.80 20.39 21.72
N LYS A 191 -7.78 20.85 22.46
CA LYS A 191 -6.94 22.00 22.11
C LYS A 191 -6.24 21.84 20.76
N LEU A 192 -5.75 20.65 20.44
CA LEU A 192 -5.15 20.38 19.13
C LEU A 192 -6.22 20.36 18.03
N PHE A 193 -7.37 19.75 18.29
CA PHE A 193 -8.46 19.66 17.32
C PHE A 193 -9.06 21.03 16.95
N GLU A 194 -9.22 21.91 17.94
CA GLU A 194 -9.64 23.30 17.71
C GLU A 194 -8.65 24.02 16.78
N ARG A 195 -7.34 23.85 17.01
CA ARG A 195 -6.29 24.42 16.15
C ARG A 195 -6.34 23.85 14.73
N LEU A 196 -6.53 22.54 14.59
CA LEU A 196 -6.72 21.89 13.28
C LEU A 196 -7.87 22.51 12.49
N LYS A 197 -9.00 22.80 13.14
CA LYS A 197 -10.14 23.47 12.49
C LYS A 197 -9.82 24.88 12.02
N ILE A 198 -8.96 25.60 12.73
CA ILE A 198 -8.63 27.00 12.41
C ILE A 198 -7.67 27.09 11.22
N PHE A 199 -6.69 26.19 11.19
CA PHE A 199 -5.78 26.10 10.04
C PHE A 199 -6.42 25.39 8.84
N SER A 200 -7.59 24.77 9.01
CA SER A 200 -8.39 24.22 7.91
C SER A 200 -8.91 25.31 6.97
N ASN A 201 -9.24 24.94 5.73
CA ASN A 201 -9.80 25.84 4.73
C ASN A 201 -11.04 25.23 4.08
N ASP A 202 -11.80 26.00 3.30
CA ASP A 202 -13.04 25.52 2.66
C ASP A 202 -12.84 24.29 1.78
N LYS A 203 -11.62 24.08 1.26
CA LYS A 203 -11.24 22.95 0.42
C LYS A 203 -10.71 21.74 1.20
N HIS A 204 -10.15 21.95 2.40
CA HIS A 204 -9.51 20.97 3.26
C HIS A 204 -10.11 21.08 4.66
N LYS A 205 -11.25 20.43 4.87
CA LYS A 205 -11.99 20.49 6.13
C LYS A 205 -11.47 19.43 7.09
N VAL A 206 -11.49 19.76 8.39
CA VAL A 206 -11.12 18.83 9.46
C VAL A 206 -12.33 18.56 10.36
N ASP A 207 -12.84 17.33 10.31
CA ASP A 207 -14.01 16.91 11.09
C ASP A 207 -13.64 15.91 12.20
N LEU A 208 -14.44 15.86 13.27
CA LEU A 208 -14.25 14.92 14.36
C LEU A 208 -15.15 13.70 14.16
N VAL A 209 -14.56 12.51 14.14
CA VAL A 209 -15.28 11.24 14.11
C VAL A 209 -15.06 10.54 15.44
N THR A 210 -16.14 10.27 16.16
CA THR A 210 -16.07 9.55 17.44
C THR A 210 -16.54 8.11 17.27
N LYS A 211 -15.75 7.16 17.76
CA LYS A 211 -16.10 5.74 17.76
C LYS A 211 -15.68 5.11 19.07
N LYS A 212 -16.64 4.56 19.82
CA LYS A 212 -16.33 3.83 21.05
C LYS A 212 -15.52 2.57 20.73
N ILE A 213 -14.47 2.33 21.51
CA ILE A 213 -13.63 1.13 21.39
C ILE A 213 -14.46 -0.10 21.75
N ASN A 214 -14.45 -1.10 20.87
CA ASN A 214 -15.09 -2.38 21.13
C ASN A 214 -14.06 -3.37 21.70
N LEU A 215 -14.03 -3.52 23.02
CA LEU A 215 -13.12 -4.45 23.71
C LEU A 215 -13.40 -5.93 23.42
N GLY A 216 -14.58 -6.26 22.87
CA GLY A 216 -14.93 -7.62 22.48
C GLY A 216 -14.40 -8.03 21.10
N ASN A 217 -13.89 -7.10 20.30
CA ASN A 217 -13.28 -7.41 19.02
C ASN A 217 -11.77 -7.63 19.20
N GLU A 218 -11.23 -8.69 18.61
CA GLU A 218 -9.80 -8.97 18.65
C GLU A 218 -8.99 -7.91 17.87
N TRP A 219 -9.60 -7.36 16.82
CA TRP A 219 -8.98 -6.38 15.93
C TRP A 219 -9.43 -4.95 16.25
N LEU A 220 -8.47 -4.08 16.54
CA LEU A 220 -8.69 -2.66 16.73
C LEU A 220 -8.85 -1.96 15.38
N ALA A 221 -9.71 -0.94 15.34
CA ALA A 221 -10.00 -0.24 14.10
C ALA A 221 -9.02 0.90 13.84
N TRP A 222 -8.50 1.56 14.86
CA TRP A 222 -7.56 2.65 14.65
C TRP A 222 -6.40 2.55 15.63
N GLU A 223 -5.24 3.04 15.22
CA GLU A 223 -4.01 2.92 16.01
C GLU A 223 -4.13 3.62 17.38
N HIS A 224 -4.88 4.73 17.44
CA HIS A 224 -5.13 5.45 18.68
C HIS A 224 -5.86 4.63 19.75
N GLU A 225 -6.60 3.57 19.37
CA GLU A 225 -7.34 2.73 20.30
C GLU A 225 -6.38 2.00 21.26
N ILE A 226 -5.18 1.60 20.80
CA ILE A 226 -4.16 0.95 21.65
C ILE A 226 -3.75 1.85 22.82
N TYR A 227 -3.45 3.10 22.51
CA TYR A 227 -3.01 4.08 23.49
C TYR A 227 -4.15 4.44 24.46
N ASN A 228 -5.37 4.64 23.94
CA ASN A 228 -6.54 4.97 24.76
C ASN A 228 -6.93 3.83 25.72
N ILE A 229 -6.75 2.56 25.33
CA ILE A 229 -6.96 1.41 26.24
C ILE A 229 -6.03 1.48 27.45
N ARG A 230 -4.78 1.95 27.27
CA ARG A 230 -3.81 2.18 28.34
C ARG A 230 -3.93 3.58 28.98
N ARG A 231 -5.03 4.29 28.74
CA ARG A 231 -5.33 5.64 29.28
C ARG A 231 -4.36 6.74 28.81
N MET A 232 -3.69 6.56 27.68
CA MET A 232 -2.92 7.63 27.04
C MET A 232 -3.79 8.35 26.02
N PRO A 233 -3.93 9.69 26.10
CA PRO A 233 -4.71 10.45 25.13
C PRO A 233 -4.15 10.28 23.72
N ALA A 234 -4.98 9.80 22.79
CA ALA A 234 -4.59 9.59 21.41
C ALA A 234 -5.71 9.87 20.41
N MET A 235 -5.33 10.32 19.22
CA MET A 235 -6.20 10.47 18.06
C MET A 235 -5.54 9.98 16.78
N THR A 236 -6.32 9.50 15.82
CA THR A 236 -5.83 9.16 14.47
C THR A 236 -6.34 10.17 13.47
N LEU A 237 -5.45 10.72 12.65
CA LEU A 237 -5.78 11.63 11.57
C LEU A 237 -5.72 10.85 10.25
N SER A 238 -6.85 10.81 9.55
CA SER A 238 -6.96 10.12 8.26
C SER A 238 -7.94 10.80 7.34
N HIS A 239 -7.71 10.73 6.03
CA HIS A 239 -8.71 11.15 5.06
C HIS A 239 -9.89 10.16 4.95
N PHE A 240 -9.76 8.93 5.48
CA PHE A 240 -10.87 7.99 5.52
C PHE A 240 -11.84 8.32 6.66
N GLU A 241 -13.11 8.50 6.34
CA GLU A 241 -14.19 8.66 7.34
C GLU A 241 -14.44 7.35 8.12
N LYS A 242 -14.21 6.19 7.50
CA LYS A 242 -14.48 4.87 8.09
C LYS A 242 -13.29 3.95 7.91
N PHE A 243 -12.93 3.25 8.98
CA PHE A 243 -11.86 2.23 8.95
C PHE A 243 -12.13 1.09 7.96
N THR A 244 -13.41 0.73 7.77
CA THR A 244 -13.83 -0.40 6.92
C THR A 244 -13.79 -0.09 5.43
N ASP A 245 -13.27 1.08 5.02
CA ASP A 245 -13.16 1.44 3.61
C ASP A 245 -12.23 0.44 2.89
N PRO A 246 -12.69 -0.24 1.82
CA PRO A 246 -11.88 -1.23 1.11
C PRO A 246 -10.64 -0.63 0.46
N ARG A 247 -10.62 0.69 0.19
CA ARG A 247 -9.45 1.38 -0.38
C ARG A 247 -8.24 1.29 0.55
N ARG A 248 -8.46 1.20 1.86
CA ARG A 248 -7.40 1.07 2.87
C ARG A 248 -6.62 -0.25 2.76
N ASN A 249 -7.19 -1.30 2.17
CA ASN A 249 -6.55 -2.61 2.01
C ASN A 249 -6.46 -3.04 0.54
N SER A 250 -6.40 -2.07 -0.37
CA SER A 250 -6.40 -2.32 -1.82
C SER A 250 -4.99 -2.59 -2.35
N MET A 251 -4.86 -3.57 -3.24
CA MET A 251 -3.61 -3.81 -3.99
C MET A 251 -3.37 -2.74 -5.08
N LEU A 252 -4.40 -1.98 -5.44
CA LEU A 252 -4.33 -0.93 -6.46
C LEU A 252 -3.83 0.40 -5.91
N ASP A 253 -3.56 0.45 -4.61
CA ASP A 253 -3.00 1.62 -3.94
C ASP A 253 -1.51 1.77 -4.26
N THR A 254 -1.23 2.59 -5.26
CA THR A 254 0.09 2.88 -5.83
C THR A 254 0.39 4.37 -5.77
N LEU A 255 1.64 4.77 -6.03
CA LEU A 255 2.06 6.18 -6.00
C LEU A 255 1.18 7.11 -6.84
N ALA A 256 0.65 6.63 -7.96
CA ALA A 256 -0.23 7.40 -8.83
C ALA A 256 -1.57 7.79 -8.18
N SER A 257 -1.96 7.11 -7.09
CA SER A 257 -3.18 7.43 -6.36
C SER A 257 -3.00 8.51 -5.29
N VAL A 258 -1.76 8.89 -4.97
CA VAL A 258 -1.41 9.92 -4.00
C VAL A 258 -1.22 11.25 -4.71
N ASP A 259 -1.90 12.29 -4.24
CA ASP A 259 -1.68 13.67 -4.67
C ASP A 259 -0.74 14.37 -3.68
N VAL A 260 0.46 14.71 -4.17
CA VAL A 260 1.51 15.36 -3.37
C VAL A 260 1.08 16.76 -2.92
N GLU A 261 0.24 17.47 -3.68
CA GLU A 261 -0.26 18.79 -3.30
C GLU A 261 -1.23 18.70 -2.13
N VAL A 262 -2.10 17.69 -2.15
CA VAL A 262 -3.04 17.39 -1.06
C VAL A 262 -2.27 16.99 0.18
N LEU A 263 -1.31 16.06 0.04
CA LEU A 263 -0.44 15.66 1.15
C LEU A 263 0.31 16.85 1.73
N SER A 264 0.90 17.71 0.89
CA SER A 264 1.62 18.91 1.33
C SER A 264 0.72 19.85 2.11
N THR A 265 -0.52 20.04 1.66
CA THR A 265 -1.51 20.91 2.34
C THR A 265 -1.94 20.31 3.67
N ASN A 266 -2.22 19.02 3.71
CA ASN A 266 -2.56 18.30 4.93
C ASN A 266 -1.42 18.38 5.95
N VAL A 267 -0.17 18.11 5.53
CA VAL A 267 1.01 18.25 6.39
C VAL A 267 1.19 19.69 6.89
N HIS A 268 0.92 20.69 6.05
CA HIS A 268 0.98 22.10 6.45
C HIS A 268 -0.04 22.44 7.55
N ILE A 269 -1.29 21.97 7.42
CA ILE A 269 -2.34 22.14 8.43
C ILE A 269 -1.93 21.47 9.74
N LEU A 270 -1.42 20.23 9.67
CA LEU A 270 -0.94 19.49 10.84
C LEU A 270 0.21 20.22 11.54
N ALA A 271 1.22 20.63 10.77
CA ALA A 271 2.42 21.27 11.29
C ALA A 271 2.09 22.59 12.00
N ASN A 272 1.27 23.45 11.38
CA ASN A 272 0.83 24.69 12.00
C ASN A 272 0.00 24.47 13.25
N SER A 273 -0.93 23.50 13.23
CA SER A 273 -1.78 23.21 14.38
C SER A 273 -0.97 22.72 15.58
N VAL A 274 0.04 21.89 15.34
CA VAL A 274 0.96 21.42 16.37
C VAL A 274 1.85 22.56 16.87
N LEU A 275 2.39 23.40 15.99
CA LEU A 275 3.23 24.54 16.43
C LEU A 275 2.41 25.53 17.25
N ALA A 276 1.19 25.85 16.82
CA ALA A 276 0.27 26.70 17.56
C ALA A 276 -0.12 26.09 18.92
N TYR A 277 -0.13 24.76 19.03
CA TYR A 277 -0.36 24.06 20.29
C TYR A 277 0.84 24.18 21.23
N ILE A 278 2.03 23.92 20.72
CA ILE A 278 3.27 23.84 21.48
C ILE A 278 3.76 25.21 21.96
N PHE A 279 3.58 26.25 21.15
CA PHE A 279 3.90 27.64 21.51
C PHE A 279 2.76 28.35 22.24
N ASP A 280 1.67 27.64 22.54
CA ASP A 280 0.47 28.15 23.21
C ASP A 280 -0.02 29.49 22.61
N LEU A 281 -0.17 29.52 21.28
CA LEU A 281 -0.63 30.71 20.59
C LEU A 281 -2.09 31.01 20.96
N ASP A 282 -2.39 32.27 21.22
CA ASP A 282 -3.73 32.75 21.54
C ASP A 282 -4.64 32.67 20.31
N ILE A 283 -5.49 31.65 20.32
CA ILE A 283 -6.37 31.28 19.23
C ILE A 283 -7.41 32.37 18.93
N ASP A 284 -7.97 33.00 19.96
CA ASP A 284 -9.04 33.99 19.80
C ASP A 284 -8.49 35.26 19.14
N ALA A 285 -7.26 35.65 19.51
CA ALA A 285 -6.55 36.71 18.82
C ALA A 285 -6.30 36.36 17.34
N CYS A 286 -5.99 35.10 17.04
CA CYS A 286 -5.71 34.63 15.68
C CYS A 286 -6.94 34.60 14.76
N GLN A 287 -8.14 34.38 15.29
CA GLN A 287 -9.38 34.39 14.50
C GLN A 287 -9.87 35.80 14.18
N ASN A 288 -9.55 36.77 15.04
CA ASN A 288 -10.02 38.16 14.92
C ASN A 288 -9.12 39.05 14.04
N LEU A 289 -8.11 38.50 13.38
CA LEU A 289 -7.24 39.24 12.46
C LEU A 289 -7.99 39.59 11.17
N GLU A 290 -7.93 40.87 10.77
CA GLU A 290 -8.66 41.42 9.62
C GLU A 290 -8.30 40.75 8.27
N HIS A 291 -7.14 40.09 8.19
CA HIS A 291 -6.65 39.43 6.99
C HIS A 291 -6.58 37.90 7.21
N PRO A 292 -7.47 37.11 6.57
CA PRO A 292 -7.52 35.66 6.73
C PRO A 292 -6.28 34.92 6.18
N ASP A 293 -5.42 35.62 5.43
CA ASP A 293 -4.14 35.10 4.92
C ASP A 293 -2.98 35.30 5.91
N GLN A 294 -3.17 36.10 6.97
CA GLN A 294 -2.26 36.27 8.10
C GLN A 294 -2.76 35.52 9.34
N ARG A 295 -3.37 34.34 9.16
CA ARG A 295 -3.58 33.40 10.27
C ARG A 295 -2.24 33.25 11.01
N CYS A 296 -2.26 33.07 12.33
CA CYS A 296 -1.09 32.86 13.20
C CYS A 296 -0.27 31.61 12.84
N SER A 297 0.20 31.57 11.61
CA SER A 297 0.93 30.51 10.97
C SER A 297 2.39 30.83 11.19
N LEU A 298 3.06 30.00 11.98
CA LEU A 298 4.50 30.07 12.17
C LEU A 298 5.26 29.51 10.97
N LEU A 299 4.54 28.90 10.03
CA LEU A 299 5.07 28.35 8.79
C LEU A 299 4.48 29.08 7.59
N GLU A 300 5.30 29.30 6.58
CA GLU A 300 4.81 29.64 5.25
C GLU A 300 4.41 28.38 4.48
N ALA A 301 3.55 28.51 3.46
CA ALA A 301 3.18 27.38 2.60
C ALA A 301 4.38 26.71 1.92
N LYS A 302 5.50 27.44 1.77
CA LYS A 302 6.75 26.96 1.17
C LYS A 302 7.65 26.18 2.15
N ASP A 303 7.37 26.23 3.45
CA ASP A 303 8.20 25.54 4.44
C ASP A 303 8.08 24.01 4.37
N VAL A 304 6.90 23.55 3.93
CA VAL A 304 6.67 22.15 3.55
C VAL A 304 7.31 21.90 2.19
N ASN A 305 8.35 21.07 2.16
CA ASN A 305 9.11 20.83 0.95
C ASN A 305 8.48 19.71 0.14
N ARG A 306 7.81 20.08 -0.95
CA ARG A 306 7.14 19.14 -1.87
C ARG A 306 8.08 18.11 -2.49
N ALA A 307 9.27 18.54 -2.92
CA ALA A 307 10.26 17.63 -3.50
C ALA A 307 10.76 16.60 -2.49
N ARG A 308 10.90 17.01 -1.21
CA ARG A 308 11.26 16.08 -0.13
C ARG A 308 10.13 15.11 0.19
N LEU A 309 8.89 15.58 0.26
CA LEU A 309 7.70 14.72 0.41
C LEU A 309 7.60 13.70 -0.72
N GLN A 310 7.77 14.13 -1.97
CA GLN A 310 7.79 13.25 -3.12
C GLN A 310 8.92 12.22 -3.01
N GLY A 311 10.14 12.64 -2.64
CA GLY A 311 11.26 11.72 -2.43
C GLY A 311 10.99 10.69 -1.33
N PHE A 312 10.32 11.07 -0.23
CA PHE A 312 9.91 10.12 0.81
C PHE A 312 8.83 9.16 0.33
N LEU A 313 7.86 9.63 -0.46
CA LEU A 313 6.84 8.77 -1.07
C LEU A 313 7.47 7.77 -2.04
N GLU A 314 8.36 8.21 -2.91
CA GLU A 314 9.03 7.31 -3.86
C GLU A 314 9.89 6.25 -3.13
N ALA A 315 10.62 6.66 -2.10
CA ALA A 315 11.47 5.76 -1.31
C ALA A 315 10.65 4.74 -0.48
N PHE A 316 9.61 5.20 0.22
CA PHE A 316 8.93 4.40 1.23
C PHE A 316 7.50 3.99 0.85
N GLY A 317 6.92 4.55 -0.21
CA GLY A 317 5.59 4.23 -0.73
C GLY A 317 5.58 3.73 -2.18
N GLY A 318 6.75 3.53 -2.80
CA GLY A 318 6.86 3.06 -4.19
C GLY A 318 6.89 1.54 -4.36
N ASN A 319 7.35 0.80 -3.36
CA ASN A 319 7.54 -0.65 -3.43
C ASN A 319 6.57 -1.39 -2.49
N PRO A 320 6.25 -2.67 -2.78
CA PRO A 320 5.50 -3.52 -1.86
C PRO A 320 6.22 -3.72 -0.53
N ARG A 321 5.48 -3.56 0.58
CA ARG A 321 6.00 -3.68 1.96
C ARG A 321 5.14 -4.61 2.83
N PRO A 322 4.82 -5.84 2.37
CA PRO A 322 4.10 -6.75 3.23
C PRO A 322 4.96 -7.14 4.42
N MET A 323 4.34 -7.30 5.58
CA MET A 323 5.04 -7.66 6.82
C MET A 323 5.87 -8.94 6.68
N ALA A 324 5.37 -9.94 5.93
CA ALA A 324 6.05 -11.20 5.70
C ALA A 324 7.44 -11.04 5.03
N THR A 325 7.62 -10.09 4.10
CA THR A 325 8.89 -9.88 3.39
C THR A 325 9.52 -8.54 3.69
N THR A 326 9.06 -7.86 4.75
CA THR A 326 9.58 -6.53 5.07
C THR A 326 11.07 -6.63 5.36
N SER A 327 11.85 -5.92 4.53
CA SER A 327 13.30 -6.04 4.56
C SER A 327 13.90 -5.24 5.73
N LEU A 328 14.93 -5.80 6.36
CA LEU A 328 15.77 -5.05 7.29
C LEU A 328 16.45 -3.84 6.62
N LYS A 329 16.56 -3.85 5.29
CA LYS A 329 17.03 -2.72 4.49
C LYS A 329 16.07 -1.52 4.61
N LEU A 330 14.77 -1.73 4.45
CA LEU A 330 13.76 -0.67 4.62
C LEU A 330 13.86 -0.02 6.00
N VAL A 331 13.94 -0.82 7.05
CA VAL A 331 14.06 -0.33 8.44
C VAL A 331 15.33 0.51 8.62
N LYS A 332 16.45 0.08 8.04
CA LYS A 332 17.71 0.84 8.07
C LYS A 332 17.59 2.16 7.32
N GLU A 333 17.01 2.16 6.12
CA GLU A 333 16.80 3.37 5.32
C GLU A 333 15.87 4.38 6.03
N LEU A 334 14.80 3.90 6.68
CA LEU A 334 13.92 4.73 7.51
C LEU A 334 14.69 5.32 8.71
N ALA A 335 15.49 4.50 9.40
CA ALA A 335 16.28 4.96 10.54
C ALA A 335 17.36 5.98 10.14
N GLU A 336 18.06 5.75 9.04
CA GLU A 336 19.05 6.68 8.49
C GLU A 336 18.40 8.00 8.05
N THR A 337 17.22 7.93 7.43
CA THR A 337 16.47 9.11 7.01
C THR A 337 15.99 9.92 8.21
N ALA A 338 15.42 9.25 9.21
CA ALA A 338 14.98 9.88 10.45
C ALA A 338 16.16 10.48 11.24
N GLN A 339 17.33 9.83 11.21
CA GLN A 339 18.53 10.30 11.91
C GLN A 339 19.04 11.64 11.36
N LYS A 340 18.84 11.93 10.07
CA LYS A 340 19.21 13.23 9.47
C LYS A 340 18.46 14.41 10.07
N TYR A 341 17.24 14.17 10.55
CA TYR A 341 16.33 15.20 11.07
C TYR A 341 16.10 15.10 12.58
N SER A 342 16.73 14.14 13.27
CA SER A 342 16.66 14.00 14.72
C SER A 342 17.85 14.69 15.38
N THR A 343 17.64 15.24 16.59
CA THR A 343 18.72 15.79 17.42
C THR A 343 19.42 14.72 18.25
N GLY A 344 18.75 13.59 18.50
CA GLY A 344 19.27 12.46 19.25
C GLY A 344 19.60 11.25 18.38
N ARG A 345 20.02 10.17 19.02
CA ARG A 345 20.20 8.87 18.35
C ARG A 345 18.85 8.23 18.08
N VAL A 346 18.61 7.84 16.83
CA VAL A 346 17.45 7.03 16.45
C VAL A 346 17.61 5.62 17.03
N VAL A 347 16.57 5.15 17.69
CA VAL A 347 16.53 3.84 18.35
C VAL A 347 15.73 2.87 17.49
N GLN A 348 16.31 1.70 17.22
CA GLN A 348 15.59 0.58 16.63
C GLN A 348 15.18 -0.37 17.76
N GLN A 349 13.88 -0.55 17.95
CA GLN A 349 13.32 -1.42 19.00
C GLN A 349 12.75 -2.68 18.35
N GLU A 350 13.20 -3.86 18.79
CA GLU A 350 12.69 -5.14 18.27
C GLU A 350 11.20 -5.31 18.65
N VAL A 351 10.40 -5.77 17.69
CA VAL A 351 8.96 -6.01 17.83
C VAL A 351 8.69 -7.50 17.78
N LEU A 352 8.05 -8.01 18.82
CA LEU A 352 7.59 -9.39 18.90
C LEU A 352 6.14 -9.47 18.41
N LEU A 353 5.87 -10.36 17.46
CA LEU A 353 4.51 -10.62 17.01
C LEU A 353 3.84 -11.57 17.99
N VAL A 354 2.78 -11.09 18.65
CA VAL A 354 1.97 -11.87 19.58
C VAL A 354 0.66 -12.25 18.88
N ASP A 355 0.20 -13.47 19.10
CA ASP A 355 -1.07 -14.01 18.57
C ASP A 355 -1.17 -14.06 17.03
N LEU A 356 -0.04 -14.01 16.32
CA LEU A 356 0.01 -14.01 14.86
C LEU A 356 1.15 -14.89 14.35
N GLN A 357 0.88 -15.71 13.34
CA GLN A 357 1.89 -16.42 12.55
C GLN A 357 1.83 -15.96 11.11
N LEU A 358 2.98 -15.52 10.59
CA LEU A 358 3.11 -15.10 9.19
C LEU A 358 3.63 -16.24 8.34
N TYR A 359 3.01 -16.41 7.18
CA TYR A 359 3.47 -17.32 6.15
C TYR A 359 4.26 -16.56 5.09
N GLY A 360 5.17 -17.28 4.43
CA GLY A 360 5.86 -16.79 3.23
C GLY A 360 4.88 -16.26 2.19
N VAL A 361 5.28 -15.20 1.49
CA VAL A 361 4.51 -14.75 0.34
C VAL A 361 4.69 -15.76 -0.79
N LEU A 362 3.56 -16.28 -1.30
CA LEU A 362 3.56 -17.24 -2.40
C LEU A 362 3.90 -16.53 -3.70
N GLU A 363 5.10 -16.77 -4.20
CA GLU A 363 5.48 -16.40 -5.55
C GLU A 363 5.47 -17.65 -6.42
N ASP A 364 4.76 -17.59 -7.53
CA ASP A 364 4.73 -18.66 -8.52
C ASP A 364 5.08 -18.13 -9.90
N LYS A 365 5.69 -19.01 -10.69
CA LYS A 365 5.99 -18.77 -12.09
C LYS A 365 4.96 -19.49 -12.94
N LEU A 366 4.05 -18.71 -13.52
CA LEU A 366 3.12 -19.21 -14.52
C LEU A 366 3.82 -19.36 -15.87
N ILE A 367 3.67 -20.53 -16.48
CA ILE A 367 4.18 -20.82 -17.83
C ILE A 367 2.99 -21.15 -18.72
N ALA A 368 2.79 -20.34 -19.77
CA ALA A 368 1.80 -20.59 -20.81
C ALA A 368 2.46 -21.35 -21.97
N HIS A 369 2.05 -22.60 -22.18
CA HIS A 369 2.48 -23.43 -23.29
C HIS A 369 1.48 -23.33 -24.44
N ILE A 370 1.98 -23.18 -25.67
CA ILE A 370 1.16 -23.29 -26.88
C ILE A 370 1.04 -24.77 -27.22
N VAL A 371 -0.19 -25.30 -27.21
CA VAL A 371 -0.50 -26.70 -27.46
C VAL A 371 -1.34 -26.83 -28.73
N LYS A 372 -1.12 -27.91 -29.48
CA LYS A 372 -1.92 -28.19 -30.68
C LYS A 372 -3.35 -28.61 -30.30
N PRO A 373 -4.37 -28.15 -31.06
CA PRO A 373 -5.76 -28.54 -30.81
C PRO A 373 -5.99 -30.02 -31.06
N SER A 374 -6.88 -30.64 -30.27
CA SER A 374 -7.27 -32.06 -30.49
C SER A 374 -7.90 -32.30 -31.87
N VAL A 375 -8.49 -31.27 -32.49
CA VAL A 375 -9.04 -31.34 -33.86
C VAL A 375 -7.94 -31.55 -34.91
N PHE A 376 -6.71 -31.12 -34.63
CA PHE A 376 -5.57 -31.36 -35.52
C PHE A 376 -5.31 -32.86 -35.67
N GLU A 377 -5.39 -33.64 -34.59
CA GLU A 377 -5.23 -35.10 -34.64
C GLU A 377 -6.32 -35.77 -35.49
N LEU A 378 -7.56 -35.27 -35.43
CA LEU A 378 -8.66 -35.76 -36.27
C LEU A 378 -8.41 -35.48 -37.75
N LEU A 379 -7.92 -34.28 -38.09
CA LEU A 379 -7.56 -33.92 -39.47
C LEU A 379 -6.38 -34.73 -39.98
N LEU A 380 -5.37 -34.97 -39.12
CA LEU A 380 -4.24 -35.82 -39.45
C LEU A 380 -4.71 -37.24 -39.74
N ALA A 381 -5.59 -37.81 -38.89
CA ALA A 381 -6.17 -39.12 -39.10
C ALA A 381 -7.00 -39.20 -40.41
N ALA A 382 -7.80 -38.17 -40.69
CA ALA A 382 -8.56 -38.08 -41.94
C ALA A 382 -7.63 -37.98 -43.16
N GLY A 383 -6.55 -37.21 -43.07
CA GLY A 383 -5.53 -37.08 -44.12
C GLY A 383 -4.81 -38.40 -44.38
N ILE A 384 -4.40 -39.11 -43.34
CA ILE A 384 -3.80 -40.46 -43.44
C ILE A 384 -4.81 -41.44 -44.08
N GLY A 385 -6.08 -41.40 -43.64
CA GLY A 385 -7.13 -42.24 -44.21
C GLY A 385 -7.36 -41.97 -45.70
N ALA A 386 -7.44 -40.70 -46.10
CA ALA A 386 -7.60 -40.31 -47.50
C ALA A 386 -6.38 -40.70 -48.37
N TYR A 387 -5.17 -40.58 -47.82
CA TYR A 387 -3.94 -41.01 -48.47
C TYR A 387 -3.94 -42.53 -48.71
N MET A 388 -4.24 -43.32 -47.67
CA MET A 388 -4.32 -44.78 -47.77
C MET A 388 -5.42 -45.22 -48.75
N TYR A 389 -6.57 -44.56 -48.73
CA TYR A 389 -7.65 -44.81 -49.68
C TYR A 389 -7.24 -44.50 -51.12
N SER A 390 -6.54 -43.37 -51.35
CA SER A 390 -6.06 -42.98 -52.68
C SER A 390 -5.03 -43.97 -53.22
N LEU A 391 -4.11 -44.44 -52.36
CA LEU A 391 -3.16 -45.49 -52.73
C LEU A 391 -3.86 -46.81 -53.08
N TYR A 392 -4.83 -47.22 -52.27
CA TYR A 392 -5.62 -48.42 -52.53
C TYR A 392 -6.38 -48.31 -53.86
N TYR A 393 -7.02 -47.17 -54.12
CA TYR A 393 -7.73 -46.91 -55.37
C TYR A 393 -6.80 -46.91 -56.58
N LEU A 394 -5.62 -46.29 -56.47
CA LEU A 394 -4.62 -46.30 -57.54
C LEU A 394 -4.07 -47.70 -57.79
N ALA A 395 -3.83 -48.50 -56.75
CA ALA A 395 -3.37 -49.87 -56.89
C ALA A 395 -4.44 -50.76 -57.56
N GLN A 396 -5.70 -50.64 -57.16
CA GLN A 396 -6.80 -51.43 -57.71
C GLN A 396 -7.09 -51.10 -59.18
N ASN A 397 -6.93 -49.83 -59.57
CA ASN A 397 -7.15 -49.37 -60.94
C ASN A 397 -5.86 -49.24 -61.76
N ALA A 398 -4.72 -49.71 -61.25
CA ALA A 398 -3.41 -49.53 -61.88
C ALA A 398 -3.38 -50.09 -63.32
N GLN A 399 -3.96 -51.27 -63.52
CA GLN A 399 -3.99 -51.93 -64.83
C GLN A 399 -4.86 -51.17 -65.84
N LEU A 400 -6.04 -50.70 -65.43
CA LEU A 400 -6.94 -49.90 -66.26
C LEU A 400 -6.34 -48.53 -66.60
N ILE A 401 -5.67 -47.90 -65.64
CA ILE A 401 -4.98 -46.61 -65.82
C ILE A 401 -3.79 -46.76 -66.77
N LEU A 402 -3.01 -47.84 -66.66
CA LEU A 402 -1.91 -48.17 -67.59
C LEU A 402 -2.42 -48.40 -69.00
N GLU A 403 -3.47 -49.20 -69.18
CA GLU A 403 -4.08 -49.45 -70.49
C GLU A 403 -4.59 -48.16 -71.13
N THR A 404 -5.27 -47.30 -70.35
CA THR A 404 -5.80 -46.02 -70.85
C THR A 404 -4.68 -45.03 -71.19
N ALA A 405 -3.59 -45.02 -70.41
CA ALA A 405 -2.41 -44.19 -70.68
C ALA A 405 -1.67 -44.65 -71.94
N VAL A 406 -1.50 -45.97 -72.13
CA VAL A 406 -0.91 -46.55 -73.34
C VAL A 406 -1.75 -46.24 -74.57
N VAL A 407 -3.08 -46.32 -74.49
CA VAL A 407 -3.98 -45.96 -75.60
C VAL A 407 -3.90 -44.47 -75.96
N ARG A 408 -3.81 -43.57 -74.97
CA ARG A 408 -3.61 -42.13 -75.21
C ARG A 408 -2.26 -41.80 -75.83
N LEU A 409 -1.18 -42.44 -75.36
CA LEU A 409 0.15 -42.30 -75.97
C LEU A 409 0.16 -42.80 -77.41
N ARG A 410 -0.53 -43.90 -77.70
CA ARG A 410 -0.66 -44.44 -79.06
C ARG A 410 -1.39 -43.49 -80.00
N LYS A 411 -2.38 -42.73 -79.50
CA LYS A 411 -3.11 -41.68 -80.25
C LYS A 411 -2.32 -40.38 -80.43
N MET A 412 -1.25 -40.15 -79.68
CA MET A 412 -0.37 -38.98 -79.84
C MET A 412 0.81 -39.24 -80.78
N VAL A 413 1.16 -40.52 -81.01
CA VAL A 413 2.23 -40.94 -81.92
C VAL A 413 1.69 -41.30 -83.32
N SER A 414 0.39 -41.58 -83.43
CA SER A 414 -0.40 -41.56 -84.67
C SER A 414 -0.85 -40.14 -84.97
#